data_AF-A0A8S9SIV5-F1
#
_entry.id   AF-A0A8S9SIV5-F1
#
_cell.length_a   1.000
_cell.length_b   1.000
_cell.length_c   1.000
_cell.angle_alpha   90.00
_cell.angle_beta   90.00
_cell.angle_gamma   90.00
#
_symmetry.space_group_name_H-M   'P 1'
#
loop_
_entity.id
_entity.type
_entity.pdbx_description
1 polymer ?
#
loop_
_entity_poly.entity_id
_entity_poly.type
_entity_poly.pdbx_seq_one_letter_code
_entity_poly.pdbx_strand_id
1 'polypeptide(L)' 'MDSCPLPNGYDPSRVGPRIDTELKNLGYNGPLTIIGIGNLEGVPLDFLKALSSGGVVIKQLSLGNKSNLSL' A
#
# COMPACT_ATOMS: atom_id res chain seq x y z
N MET A 1 6.19 -3.01 4.16
CA MET A 1 5.39 -1.76 4.23
C MET A 1 6.22 -0.64 4.88
N ASP A 2 7.54 -0.70 4.69
CA ASP A 2 8.46 -0.33 5.77
C ASP A 2 9.02 1.08 5.56
N SER A 3 8.84 1.62 4.36
CA SER A 3 9.29 2.95 3.96
C SER A 3 8.21 4.04 4.07
N CYS A 4 6.93 3.65 4.13
CA CYS A 4 5.81 4.59 4.21
C CYS A 4 4.70 3.98 5.09
N PRO A 5 4.91 3.93 6.42
CA PRO A 5 3.90 3.44 7.34
C PRO A 5 2.72 4.44 7.44
N LEU A 6 1.52 3.92 7.63
CA LEU A 6 0.39 4.80 7.98
C LEU A 6 0.56 5.36 9.39
N PRO A 7 0.21 6.63 9.62
CA PRO A 7 0.20 7.20 10.95
C PRO A 7 -0.71 6.42 11.91
N ASN A 8 -0.34 6.38 13.18
CA ASN A 8 -1.16 5.76 14.22
C ASN A 8 -2.56 6.39 14.27
N GLY A 9 -3.60 5.55 14.35
CA GLY A 9 -4.99 5.99 14.37
C GLY A 9 -5.56 6.39 13.01
N TYR A 10 -4.77 6.36 11.93
CA TYR A 10 -5.29 6.57 10.58
C TYR A 10 -6.02 5.33 10.09
N ASP A 11 -7.24 5.51 9.58
CA ASP A 11 -8.05 4.44 9.01
C ASP A 11 -7.47 3.98 7.66
N PRO A 12 -6.96 2.75 7.55
CA PRO A 12 -6.28 2.29 6.34
C PRO A 12 -7.22 2.21 5.13
N SER A 13 -8.53 2.05 5.33
CA SER A 13 -9.51 2.03 4.24
C SER A 13 -9.63 3.38 3.51
N ARG A 14 -9.16 4.47 4.12
CA ARG A 14 -9.22 5.82 3.54
C ARG A 14 -8.11 6.15 2.57
N VAL A 15 -7.03 5.34 2.53
CA VAL A 15 -5.87 5.61 1.67
C VAL A 15 -6.27 5.73 0.21
N GLY A 16 -6.95 4.71 -0.33
CA GLY A 16 -7.34 4.71 -1.75
C GLY A 16 -8.30 5.84 -2.11
N PRO A 17 -9.42 6.05 -1.39
CA PRO A 17 -10.34 7.15 -1.67
C PRO A 17 -9.70 8.54 -1.58
N ARG A 18 -8.74 8.73 -0.67
CA ARG A 18 -8.03 10.00 -0.53
C ARG A 18 -7.09 10.26 -1.71
N ILE A 19 -6.34 9.24 -2.14
CA ILE A 19 -5.49 9.34 -3.34
C ILE A 19 -6.34 9.61 -4.57
N ASP A 20 -7.44 8.88 -4.76
CA ASP A 20 -8.37 9.06 -5.88
C ASP A 20 -8.96 10.47 -5.93
N THR A 21 -9.44 10.98 -4.78
CA THR A 21 -9.98 12.34 -4.69
C THR A 21 -8.93 13.39 -5.07
N GLU A 22 -7.71 13.25 -4.56
CA GLU A 22 -6.65 14.22 -4.84
C GLU A 22 -6.22 14.19 -6.31
N LEU A 23 -6.10 13.00 -6.90
CA LEU A 23 -5.81 12.85 -8.32
C LEU A 23 -6.90 13.47 -9.21
N LYS A 24 -8.18 13.30 -8.86
CA LYS A 24 -9.30 13.96 -9.56
C LYS A 24 -9.25 15.47 -9.46
N ASN A 25 -8.90 16.02 -8.29
CA ASN A 25 -8.72 17.45 -8.09
C ASN A 25 -7.59 18.01 -8.98
N LEU A 26 -6.57 17.21 -9.28
CA LEU A 26 -5.49 17.53 -10.21
C LEU A 26 -5.87 17.29 -11.69
N GLY A 27 -7.09 16.84 -11.98
CA GLY A 27 -7.62 16.61 -13.33
C GLY A 27 -7.48 15.18 -13.85
N TYR A 28 -6.93 14.25 -13.07
CA TYR A 28 -6.83 12.84 -13.45
C TYR A 28 -8.15 12.11 -13.15
N ASN A 29 -8.99 11.97 -14.18
CA ASN A 29 -10.32 11.34 -14.08
C ASN A 29 -10.38 9.93 -14.70
N GLY A 30 -9.24 9.39 -15.12
CA GLY A 30 -9.16 8.05 -15.71
C GLY A 30 -9.23 6.92 -14.66
N PRO A 31 -9.30 5.66 -15.10
CA PRO A 31 -9.22 4.51 -14.21
C PRO A 31 -7.95 4.55 -13.35
N LEU A 32 -8.10 4.34 -12.05
CA LEU A 32 -7.01 4.36 -11.08
C LEU A 32 -6.74 2.95 -10.56
N THR A 33 -5.47 2.53 -10.60
CA THR A 33 -4.99 1.32 -9.91
C THR A 33 -3.96 1.73 -8.88
N ILE A 34 -4.18 1.36 -7.61
CA ILE A 34 -3.25 1.64 -6.51
C ILE A 34 -2.65 0.32 -6.04
N ILE A 35 -1.31 0.23 -6.00
CA ILE A 35 -0.61 -0.98 -5.58
C ILE A 35 0.36 -0.64 -4.43
N GLY A 36 0.14 -1.25 -3.26
CA GLY A 36 1.06 -1.21 -2.14
C GLY A 36 2.00 -2.42 -2.18
N ILE A 37 3.32 -2.19 -2.14
CA ILE A 37 4.35 -3.22 -2.22
C ILE A 37 5.26 -3.12 -1.00
N GLY A 38 5.58 -4.24 -0.37
CA GLY A 38 6.62 -4.31 0.66
C GLY A 38 6.57 -5.62 1.43
N ASN A 39 7.44 -5.76 2.45
CA ASN A 39 7.33 -6.90 3.35
C ASN A 39 6.02 -6.79 4.15
N LEU A 40 5.22 -7.85 4.15
CA LEU A 40 3.95 -7.94 4.89
C LEU A 40 4.10 -8.81 6.15
N GLU A 41 5.27 -9.38 6.40
CA GLU A 41 5.54 -10.15 7.60
C GLU A 41 5.33 -9.28 8.85
N GLY A 42 4.55 -9.79 9.81
CA GLY A 42 4.21 -9.06 11.03
C GLY A 42 3.15 -7.96 10.87
N VAL A 43 2.68 -7.67 9.65
CA VAL A 43 1.58 -6.71 9.45
C VAL A 43 0.24 -7.38 9.79
N PRO A 44 -0.60 -6.78 10.64
CA PRO A 44 -1.89 -7.36 11.01
C PRO A 44 -2.79 -7.60 9.79
N LEU A 45 -3.40 -8.79 9.70
CA LEU A 45 -4.26 -9.15 8.57
C LEU A 45 -5.44 -8.18 8.40
N ASP A 46 -6.06 -7.73 9.50
CA ASP A 46 -7.21 -6.83 9.42
C ASP A 46 -6.82 -5.44 8.91
N PHE A 47 -5.58 -5.01 9.15
CA PHE A 47 -5.02 -3.79 8.55
C PHE A 47 -4.86 -3.96 7.02
N LEU A 48 -4.37 -5.11 6.56
CA LEU A 48 -4.27 -5.43 5.13
C LEU A 48 -5.65 -5.50 4.46
N LYS A 49 -6.63 -6.11 5.12
CA LYS A 49 -8.02 -6.15 4.64
C LYS A 49 -8.62 -4.75 4.55
N ALA A 50 -8.40 -3.90 5.56
CA ALA A 50 -8.89 -2.53 5.56
C ALA A 50 -8.31 -1.73 4.37
N LEU A 51 -7.01 -1.81 4.12
CA LEU A 51 -6.39 -1.21 2.94
C LEU A 51 -6.97 -1.73 1.63
N SER A 52 -7.14 -3.04 1.53
CA SER A 52 -7.70 -3.66 0.33
C SER A 52 -9.15 -3.24 0.09
N SER A 53 -9.96 -3.10 1.15
CA SER A 53 -11.33 -2.57 1.04
C SER A 53 -11.37 -1.12 0.56
N GLY A 54 -10.30 -0.35 0.81
CA GLY A 54 -10.11 0.99 0.26
C GLY A 54 -9.64 1.02 -1.20
N GLY A 55 -9.52 -0.12 -1.88
CA GLY A 55 -9.10 -0.17 -3.28
C GLY A 55 -7.59 -0.23 -3.50
N VAL A 56 -6.80 -0.52 -2.45
CA VAL A 56 -5.35 -0.74 -2.58
C VAL A 56 -5.06 -2.22 -2.79
N VAL A 57 -4.43 -2.57 -3.91
CA VAL A 57 -3.93 -3.93 -4.15
C VAL A 57 -2.63 -4.11 -3.37
N ILE A 58 -2.58 -5.10 -2.49
CA ILE A 58 -1.39 -5.35 -1.66
C ILE A 58 -0.60 -6.51 -2.24
N LYS A 59 0.71 -6.32 -2.41
CA LYS A 59 1.63 -7.35 -2.89
C LYS A 59 2.79 -7.54 -1.92
N GLN A 60 3.02 -8.79 -1.52
CA GLN A 60 4.20 -9.17 -0.75
C GLN A 60 5.44 -9.02 -1.63
N LEU A 61 6.41 -8.25 -1.13
CA LEU A 61 7.72 -8.18 -1.76
C LEU A 61 8.61 -9.28 -1.19
N SER A 62 8.72 -10.39 -1.93
CA SER A 62 9.72 -11.42 -1.65
C SER A 62 11.09 -10.89 -2.08
N LEU A 63 11.75 -10.12 -1.22
CA LEU A 63 13.19 -9.87 -1.37
C LEU A 63 13.88 -11.22 -1.19
N GLY A 64 14.25 -11.87 -2.30
CA GLY A 64 15.09 -13.06 -2.25
C GLY A 64 16.30 -12.79 -1.35
N ASN A 65 16.64 -13.74 -0.49
CA ASN A 65 17.69 -13.64 0.52
C ASN A 65 18.87 -12.77 0.04
N LYS A 66 19.11 -11.64 0.71
CA LYS A 66 20.32 -10.81 0.54
C LYS A 66 21.57 -11.52 1.11
N SER A 67 21.79 -12.79 0.77
CA SER A 67 22.98 -13.54 1.19
C SER A 67 23.84 -14.04 0.02
N ASN A 68 23.59 -13.62 -1.22
CA ASN A 68 24.45 -13.93 -2.38
C ASN A 68 24.58 -12.79 -3.41
N LEU A 69 24.79 -11.56 -2.95
CA LEU A 69 25.42 -10.54 -3.80
C LEU A 69 26.76 -10.13 -3.16
N SER A 70 27.74 -11.03 -3.28
CA SER A 70 29.14 -10.62 -3.37
C SER A 70 29.37 -10.14 -4.80
N LEU A 71 29.42 -8.82 -4.99
CA LEU A 71 30.12 -8.19 -6.11
C LEU A 71 31.56 -7.95 -5.68
#